data_AF-A0A3A5W3Z5-F1
#
_entry.id   AF-A0A3A5W3Z5-F1
#
_cell.length_a   1.000
_cell.length_b   1.000
_cell.length_c   1.000
_cell.angle_alpha   90.00
_cell.angle_beta   90.00
_cell.angle_gamma   90.00
#
_symmetry.space_group_name_H-M   'P 1'
#
loop_
_entity.id
_entity.type
_entity.pdbx_description
1 polymer ?
#
loop_
_entity_poly.entity_id
_entity_poly.type
_entity_poly.pdbx_seq_one_letter_code
_entity_poly.pdbx_strand_id
1 'polypeptide(L)'
;ESLFVAEEDPEALEAEEQAKLAESFFENGNVYYWTTLSIFIVGAVVQGEFYERRFGGGPNHLDRRIAVPQGIRRGLLTAGLGIGFAWAVDSGQPWGYALLLGMTTLWSGYGVYRTIVQARADPVHKDLV
;
A
#
# COMPACT_ATOMS: atom_id res chain seq x y z
N GLU A 1 -22.99 12.86 54.68
CA GLU A 1 -21.65 12.31 54.40
C GLU A 1 -21.83 10.87 53.96
N SER A 2 -21.46 10.55 52.72
CA SER A 2 -21.66 9.21 52.14
C SER A 2 -20.68 8.22 52.76
N LEU A 3 -21.21 7.14 53.36
CA LEU A 3 -20.49 6.12 54.14
C LEU A 3 -19.74 5.08 53.27
N PHE A 4 -19.47 5.38 52.01
CA PHE A 4 -18.77 4.49 51.07
C PHE A 4 -17.92 5.34 50.13
N VAL A 5 -16.76 5.80 50.61
CA VAL A 5 -15.66 6.13 49.71
C VAL A 5 -15.06 4.77 49.32
N ALA A 6 -15.43 4.27 48.15
CA ALA A 6 -14.68 3.17 47.54
C ALA A 6 -13.31 3.75 47.17
N GLU A 7 -12.32 3.57 48.04
CA GLU A 7 -10.92 3.76 47.63
C GLU A 7 -10.70 2.78 46.47
N GLU A 8 -10.54 3.32 45.26
CA GLU A 8 -10.15 2.53 44.10
C GLU A 8 -8.86 1.78 44.46
N ASP A 9 -8.89 0.46 44.24
CA ASP A 9 -7.74 -0.39 44.47
C ASP A 9 -6.56 0.16 43.65
N PRO A 10 -5.45 0.58 44.29
CA PRO A 10 -4.33 1.18 43.58
C PRO A 10 -3.77 0.25 42.50
N GLU A 11 -3.84 -1.08 42.70
CA GLU A 11 -3.42 -2.05 41.69
C GLU A 11 -4.34 -2.05 40.45
N ALA A 12 -5.64 -1.83 40.64
CA ALA A 12 -6.60 -1.76 39.54
C ALA A 12 -6.44 -0.45 38.73
N LEU A 13 -6.21 0.68 39.41
CA LEU A 13 -5.93 1.96 38.76
C LEU A 13 -4.64 1.90 37.93
N GLU A 14 -3.57 1.33 38.49
CA GLU A 14 -2.30 1.13 37.78
C GLU A 14 -2.47 0.18 36.59
N ALA A 15 -3.25 -0.89 36.72
CA ALA A 15 -3.53 -1.80 35.61
C ALA A 15 -4.26 -1.11 34.45
N GLU A 16 -5.22 -0.21 34.73
CA GLU A 16 -5.88 0.58 33.70
C GLU A 16 -4.94 1.58 33.01
N GLU A 17 -4.05 2.23 33.76
CA GLU A 17 -3.04 3.12 33.20
C GLU A 17 -2.05 2.36 32.30
N GLN A 18 -1.60 1.19 32.74
CA GLN A 18 -0.74 0.31 31.94
C GLN A 18 -1.43 -0.18 30.67
N ALA A 19 -2.73 -0.48 30.73
CA ALA A 19 -3.51 -0.88 29.56
C ALA A 19 -3.60 0.25 28.52
N LYS A 20 -3.92 1.49 28.95
CA LYS A 20 -3.95 2.67 28.09
C LYS A 20 -2.57 2.95 27.47
N LEU A 21 -1.52 2.82 28.26
CA LEU A 21 -0.15 3.00 27.80
C LEU A 21 0.21 1.95 26.74
N ALA A 22 -0.09 0.67 27.00
CA ALA A 22 0.16 -0.42 26.07
C ALA A 22 -0.60 -0.24 24.74
N GLU A 23 -1.87 0.17 24.80
CA GLU A 23 -2.67 0.46 23.61
C GLU A 23 -2.06 1.59 22.78
N SER A 24 -1.68 2.70 23.44
CA SER A 24 -1.03 3.82 22.76
C SER A 24 0.30 3.44 22.09
N PHE A 25 1.10 2.59 22.73
CA PHE A 25 2.35 2.09 22.15
C PHE A 25 2.08 1.20 20.94
N PHE A 26 1.06 0.35 21.01
CA PHE A 26 0.70 -0.54 19.92
C PHE A 26 0.17 0.22 18.70
N GLU A 27 -0.71 1.20 18.90
CA GLU A 27 -1.25 2.04 17.83
C GLU A 27 -0.15 2.83 17.13
N ASN A 28 0.69 3.53 17.90
CA ASN A 28 1.80 4.30 17.35
C ASN A 28 2.82 3.37 16.65
N GLY A 29 3.14 2.23 17.26
CA GLY A 29 4.03 1.22 16.68
C GLY A 29 3.53 0.73 15.32
N ASN A 30 2.24 0.47 15.19
CA ASN A 30 1.63 0.10 13.91
C ASN A 30 1.75 1.21 12.86
N VAL A 31 1.47 2.47 13.24
CA VAL A 31 1.62 3.62 12.33
C VAL A 31 3.04 3.68 11.79
N TYR A 32 4.06 3.66 12.67
CA TYR A 32 5.46 3.73 12.24
C TYR A 32 5.87 2.53 11.40
N TYR A 33 5.48 1.32 11.81
CA TYR A 33 5.83 0.09 11.09
C TYR A 33 5.28 0.10 9.66
N TRP A 34 3.96 0.31 9.50
CA TRP A 34 3.30 0.20 8.20
C TRP A 34 3.65 1.35 7.26
N THR A 35 3.82 2.56 7.78
CA THR A 35 4.27 3.71 6.96
C THR A 35 5.70 3.51 6.48
N THR A 36 6.61 3.09 7.36
CA THR A 36 8.02 2.82 7.00
C THR A 36 8.13 1.68 5.99
N LEU A 37 7.38 0.58 6.20
CA LEU A 37 7.32 -0.52 5.26
C LEU A 37 6.82 -0.04 3.88
N SER A 38 5.79 0.80 3.85
CA SER A 38 5.25 1.36 2.61
C SER A 38 6.30 2.18 1.86
N ILE A 39 7.07 3.00 2.59
CA ILE A 39 8.20 3.77 2.03
C ILE A 39 9.25 2.84 1.42
N PHE A 40 9.62 1.75 2.12
CA PHE A 40 10.59 0.79 1.59
C PHE A 40 10.08 0.09 0.32
N ILE A 41 8.80 -0.29 0.27
CA ILE A 41 8.21 -0.91 -0.92
C ILE A 41 8.27 0.06 -2.11
N VAL A 42 7.87 1.32 -1.92
CA VAL A 42 7.94 2.34 -2.99
C VAL A 42 9.40 2.58 -3.40
N GLY A 43 10.31 2.69 -2.44
CA GLY A 43 11.74 2.85 -2.69
C GLY A 43 12.33 1.69 -3.51
N ALA A 44 11.98 0.44 -3.18
CA ALA A 44 12.42 -0.74 -3.91
C ALA A 44 11.91 -0.75 -5.36
N VAL A 45 10.66 -0.33 -5.60
CA VAL A 45 10.11 -0.18 -6.95
C VAL A 45 10.87 0.86 -7.76
N VAL A 46 11.12 2.04 -7.19
CA VAL A 46 11.88 3.12 -7.84
C VAL A 46 13.32 2.68 -8.13
N GLN A 47 13.97 2.02 -7.18
CA GLN A 47 15.30 1.44 -7.37
C GLN A 47 15.30 0.42 -8.51
N GLY A 48 14.33 -0.51 -8.53
CA GLY A 48 14.19 -1.51 -9.59
C GLY A 48 14.06 -0.91 -10.99
N GLU A 49 13.20 0.10 -11.16
CA GLU A 49 13.06 0.83 -12.43
C GLU A 49 14.36 1.53 -12.85
N PHE A 50 15.06 2.15 -11.90
CA PHE A 50 16.36 2.76 -12.18
C PHE A 50 17.37 1.72 -12.67
N TYR A 51 17.47 0.57 -12.00
CA TYR A 51 18.39 -0.49 -12.39
C TYR A 51 18.05 -1.08 -13.76
N GLU A 52 16.76 -1.32 -14.06
CA GLU A 52 16.34 -1.86 -15.36
C GLU A 52 16.70 -0.91 -16.52
N ARG A 53 16.44 0.39 -16.34
CA ARG A 53 16.76 1.40 -17.36
C ARG A 53 18.26 1.62 -17.53
N ARG A 54 19.03 1.59 -16.43
CA ARG A 54 20.45 1.91 -16.45
C ARG A 54 21.34 0.74 -16.86
N PHE A 55 20.97 -0.49 -16.46
CA PHE A 55 21.80 -1.69 -16.59
C PHE A 55 21.06 -2.89 -17.20
N GLY A 56 19.74 -2.95 -17.12
CA GLY A 56 18.93 -4.10 -17.55
C GLY A 56 18.62 -4.19 -19.04
N GLY A 57 19.05 -3.21 -19.85
CA GLY A 57 18.76 -3.17 -21.28
C GLY A 57 17.35 -2.70 -21.64
N GLY A 58 16.58 -2.23 -20.64
CA GLY A 58 15.21 -1.76 -20.81
C GLY A 58 14.14 -2.83 -20.55
N PRO A 59 12.85 -2.45 -20.68
CA PRO A 59 11.72 -3.32 -20.41
C PRO A 59 11.55 -4.37 -21.51
N ASN A 60 11.20 -5.61 -21.15
CA ASN A 60 10.89 -6.66 -22.13
C ASN A 60 9.68 -6.27 -23.00
N HIS A 61 9.75 -6.59 -24.30
CA HIS A 61 8.63 -6.34 -25.20
C HIS A 61 7.42 -7.21 -24.84
N LEU A 62 6.24 -6.65 -25.03
CA LEU A 62 4.97 -7.37 -24.95
C LEU A 62 4.14 -7.04 -26.20
N ASP A 63 3.72 -8.06 -26.95
CA ASP A 63 2.87 -7.84 -28.13
C ASP A 63 1.59 -7.09 -27.73
N ARG A 64 1.27 -6.04 -28.48
CA ARG A 64 0.06 -5.22 -28.32
C ARG A 64 -1.21 -6.05 -28.34
N ARG A 65 -1.23 -7.17 -29.06
CA ARG A 65 -2.38 -8.10 -29.09
C ARG A 65 -2.72 -8.62 -27.69
N ILE A 66 -1.72 -8.80 -26.84
CA ILE A 66 -1.87 -9.25 -25.45
C ILE A 66 -1.90 -8.05 -24.50
N ALA A 67 -1.06 -7.04 -24.75
CA ALA A 67 -0.91 -5.89 -23.89
C ALA A 67 -2.18 -5.03 -23.79
N VAL A 68 -2.93 -4.86 -24.88
CA VAL A 68 -4.16 -4.05 -24.89
C VAL A 68 -5.25 -4.66 -23.99
N PRO A 69 -5.69 -5.92 -24.18
CA PRO A 69 -6.70 -6.51 -23.30
C PRO A 69 -6.21 -6.63 -21.85
N GLN A 70 -4.93 -6.91 -21.63
CA GLN A 70 -4.34 -6.94 -20.28
C GLN A 70 -4.33 -5.56 -19.63
N GLY A 71 -3.98 -4.52 -20.38
CA GLY A 71 -3.97 -3.12 -19.95
C GLY A 71 -5.37 -2.63 -19.58
N ILE A 72 -6.40 -3.01 -20.35
CA ILE A 72 -7.80 -2.68 -20.02
C ILE A 72 -8.21 -3.32 -18.70
N ARG A 73 -7.96 -4.63 -18.50
CA ARG A 73 -8.32 -5.33 -17.26
C ARG A 73 -7.62 -4.71 -16.05
N ARG A 74 -6.32 -4.41 -16.17
CA ARG A 74 -5.54 -3.74 -15.12
C ARG A 74 -6.02 -2.31 -14.88
N GLY A 75 -6.43 -1.61 -15.93
CA GLY A 75 -6.98 -0.26 -15.86
C GLY A 75 -8.30 -0.23 -15.08
N LEU A 76 -9.21 -1.17 -15.37
CA LEU A 76 -10.47 -1.31 -14.63
C LEU A 76 -10.23 -1.65 -13.16
N LEU A 77 -9.30 -2.57 -12.86
CA LEU A 77 -8.93 -2.89 -11.48
C LEU A 77 -8.37 -1.65 -10.75
N THR A 78 -7.48 -0.91 -11.40
CA THR A 78 -6.89 0.32 -10.85
C THR A 78 -7.96 1.37 -10.58
N ALA A 79 -8.91 1.56 -11.51
CA ALA A 79 -10.01 2.49 -11.32
C ALA A 79 -10.91 2.07 -10.14
N GLY A 80 -11.26 0.79 -10.03
CA GLY A 80 -12.05 0.27 -8.91
C GLY A 80 -11.35 0.45 -7.56
N LEU A 81 -10.06 0.13 -7.49
CA LEU A 81 -9.25 0.35 -6.28
C LEU A 81 -9.13 1.85 -5.96
N GLY A 82 -8.93 2.70 -6.97
CA GLY A 82 -8.86 4.15 -6.80
C GLY A 82 -10.16 4.76 -6.27
N ILE A 83 -11.32 4.28 -6.75
CA ILE A 83 -12.63 4.66 -6.20
C ILE A 83 -12.75 4.18 -4.74
N GLY A 84 -12.36 2.94 -4.45
CA GLY A 84 -12.36 2.41 -3.08
C GLY A 84 -11.46 3.22 -2.13
N PHE A 85 -10.27 3.61 -2.59
CA PHE A 85 -9.36 4.47 -1.85
C PHE A 85 -9.96 5.86 -1.60
N ALA A 86 -10.51 6.50 -2.64
CA ALA A 86 -11.17 7.79 -2.51
C ALA A 86 -12.34 7.73 -1.50
N TRP A 87 -13.16 6.69 -1.57
CA TRP A 87 -14.23 6.44 -0.61
C TRP A 87 -13.71 6.27 0.81
N ALA A 88 -12.63 5.51 1.01
CA ALA A 88 -12.06 5.27 2.34
C ALA A 88 -11.54 6.57 2.98
N VAL A 89 -10.93 7.45 2.19
CA VAL A 89 -10.48 8.77 2.65
C VAL A 89 -11.68 9.67 2.98
N ASP A 90 -12.66 9.75 2.07
CA ASP A 90 -13.84 10.62 2.23
C ASP A 90 -14.72 10.19 3.42
N SER A 91 -14.86 8.88 3.64
CA SER A 91 -15.65 8.32 4.75
C SER A 91 -14.91 8.33 6.09
N GLY A 92 -13.67 8.83 6.16
CA GLY A 92 -12.87 8.86 7.39
C GLY A 92 -12.57 7.46 7.94
N GLN A 93 -12.37 6.46 7.07
CA GLN A 93 -12.01 5.11 7.51
C GLN A 93 -10.70 5.12 8.31
N PRO A 94 -10.49 4.15 9.23
CA PRO A 94 -9.23 3.99 9.93
C PRO A 94 -8.03 4.05 8.98
N TRP A 95 -6.98 4.77 9.40
CA TRP A 95 -5.81 5.09 8.57
C TRP A 95 -5.19 3.85 7.91
N GLY A 96 -5.21 2.69 8.58
CA GLY A 96 -4.68 1.43 8.05
C GLY A 96 -5.42 0.94 6.80
N TYR A 97 -6.75 1.08 6.76
CA TYR A 97 -7.54 0.73 5.57
C TYR A 97 -7.27 1.70 4.42
N ALA A 98 -7.19 2.99 4.72
CA ALA A 98 -6.85 4.00 3.72
C ALA A 98 -5.44 3.77 3.15
N LEU A 99 -4.46 3.45 4.01
CA LEU A 99 -3.09 3.12 3.59
C LEU A 99 -3.07 1.87 2.71
N LEU A 100 -3.76 0.80 3.12
CA LEU A 100 -3.82 -0.45 2.35
C LEU A 100 -4.45 -0.23 0.96
N LEU A 101 -5.59 0.47 0.90
CA LEU A 101 -6.27 0.79 -0.36
C LEU A 101 -5.41 1.71 -1.23
N GLY A 102 -4.71 2.68 -0.64
CA GLY A 102 -3.77 3.54 -1.34
C GLY A 102 -2.61 2.75 -1.95
N MET A 103 -1.96 1.89 -1.15
CA MET A 103 -0.84 1.08 -1.60
C MET A 103 -1.22 0.08 -2.69
N THR A 104 -2.39 -0.57 -2.57
CA THR A 104 -2.90 -1.48 -3.62
C THR A 104 -3.30 -0.74 -4.89
N THR A 105 -3.85 0.48 -4.77
CA THR A 105 -4.12 1.35 -5.92
C THR A 105 -2.83 1.74 -6.64
N LEU A 106 -1.80 2.15 -5.89
CA LEU A 106 -0.47 2.46 -6.45
C LEU A 106 0.15 1.25 -7.14
N TRP A 107 0.09 0.07 -6.53
CA TRP A 107 0.59 -1.17 -7.12
C TRP A 107 -0.14 -1.54 -8.42
N SER A 108 -1.47 -1.46 -8.42
CA SER A 108 -2.27 -1.74 -9.61
C SER A 108 -1.97 -0.73 -10.73
N GLY A 109 -1.88 0.55 -10.39
CA GLY A 109 -1.52 1.62 -11.34
C GLY A 109 -0.12 1.44 -11.91
N TYR A 110 0.84 1.05 -11.07
CA TYR A 110 2.18 0.67 -11.53
C TYR A 110 2.13 -0.51 -12.52
N GLY A 111 1.28 -1.51 -12.27
CA GLY A 111 1.04 -2.62 -13.20
C GLY A 111 0.51 -2.17 -14.58
N VAL A 112 -0.36 -1.15 -14.62
CA VAL A 112 -0.82 -0.53 -15.88
C VAL A 112 0.33 0.18 -16.59
N TYR A 113 1.07 1.02 -15.86
CA TYR A 113 2.25 1.71 -16.39
C TYR A 113 3.25 0.72 -17.01
N ARG A 114 3.57 -0.38 -16.31
CA ARG A 114 4.47 -1.42 -16.82
C ARG A 114 3.96 -2.05 -18.11
N THR A 115 2.66 -2.36 -18.20
CA THR A 115 2.08 -2.90 -19.45
C THR A 115 2.22 -1.92 -20.62
N ILE A 116 2.02 -0.62 -20.39
CA ILE A 116 2.17 0.41 -21.44
C ILE A 116 3.63 0.50 -21.91
N VAL A 117 4.57 0.49 -20.97
CA VAL A 117 6.00 0.58 -21.27
C VAL A 117 6.48 -0.66 -22.03
N GLN A 118 6.07 -1.86 -21.61
CA GLN A 118 6.38 -3.13 -22.30
C GLN A 118 5.79 -3.19 -23.71
N ALA A 119 4.56 -2.67 -23.91
CA ALA A 119 3.92 -2.60 -25.23
C ALA A 119 4.58 -1.61 -26.21
N ARG A 120 5.47 -0.75 -25.71
CA ARG A 120 6.23 0.25 -26.47
C ARG A 120 7.69 -0.15 -26.67
N ALA A 121 8.19 -1.16 -25.96
CA ALA A 121 9.55 -1.66 -26.15
C ALA A 121 9.72 -2.27 -27.55
N ASP A 122 10.94 -2.30 -28.06
CA ASP A 122 11.25 -2.92 -29.34
C ASP A 122 11.34 -4.46 -29.18
N PRO A 123 10.80 -5.25 -30.13
CA PRO A 123 10.82 -6.71 -30.04
C PRO A 123 12.22 -7.28 -30.25
N VAL A 124 12.62 -8.20 -29.38
CA VAL A 124 13.86 -8.98 -29.42
C VAL A 124 13.52 -10.46 -29.63
N HIS A 125 14.41 -11.23 -30.26
CA HIS A 125 14.21 -12.66 -30.57
C HIS A 125 13.84 -13.58 -29.38
N LYS A 126 13.99 -13.12 -28.13
CA LYS A 126 13.66 -13.87 -26.92
C LYS A 126 12.29 -13.52 -26.32
N ASP A 127 11.58 -12.56 -26.92
CA ASP A 127 10.33 -12.04 -26.37
C ASP A 127 9.14 -12.95 -26.69
N LEU A 128 8.14 -12.92 -25.80
CA LEU A 128 6.90 -13.67 -25.96
C LEU A 128 6.07 -13.02 -27.08
N VAL A 129 5.70 -13.83 -28.07
CA VAL A 129 4.75 -13.47 -29.15
C VAL A 129 3.33 -13.70 -28.69
#